data_AF-A0AAN6WK10-F1
#
_entry.id   AF-A0AAN6WK10-F1
#
_cell.length_a   1.000
_cell.length_b   1.000
_cell.length_c   1.000
_cell.angle_alpha   90.00
_cell.angle_beta   90.00
_cell.angle_gamma   90.00
#
_symmetry.space_group_name_H-M   'P 1'
#
loop_
_entity.id
_entity.type
_entity.pdbx_description
1 polymer ?
#
loop_
_entity_poly.entity_id
_entity_poly.type
_entity_poly.pdbx_seq_one_letter_code
_entity_poly.pdbx_strand_id
1 'polypeptide(L)'
;MTILERITALSNDQAEAFKSHRHEARRQQLARVRSWLSPEDMMADQENYQELRERYPGTGNWILRNNLVMSWLDPDANVNPILWLTGIPGAGKTILASTIIEAAVKQSDAKVAFVYCKDGNRNRNNFLSTARNIVYQLSRDNEVLTEYIDAIMSKEGHQASRDIHALEEDDFKTPSDESFGEEASDDSA
;
A
#
# COMPACT_ATOMS: atom_id res chain seq x y z
N MET A 1 35.73 37.22 -11.05
CA MET A 1 34.33 36.92 -10.73
C MET A 1 33.46 37.83 -11.59
N THR A 2 32.81 37.28 -12.60
CA THR A 2 32.15 38.04 -13.69
C THR A 2 30.68 38.29 -13.35
N ILE A 3 30.08 39.38 -13.83
CA ILE A 3 28.65 39.70 -13.62
C ILE A 3 27.75 38.51 -14.00
N LEU A 4 28.11 37.77 -15.05
CA LEU A 4 27.40 36.56 -15.48
C LEU A 4 27.38 35.45 -14.42
N GLU A 5 28.48 35.23 -13.69
CA GLU A 5 28.56 34.21 -12.63
C GLU A 5 27.62 34.54 -11.45
N ARG A 6 27.48 35.84 -11.14
CA ARG A 6 26.54 36.31 -10.11
C ARG A 6 25.08 36.14 -10.54
N ILE A 7 24.76 36.43 -11.80
CA ILE A 7 23.40 36.26 -12.34
C ILE A 7 23.01 34.77 -12.33
N THR A 8 23.92 33.88 -12.75
CA THR A 8 23.67 32.43 -12.72
C THR A 8 23.54 31.89 -11.31
N ALA A 9 24.37 32.36 -10.37
CA ALA A 9 24.28 31.94 -8.97
C ALA A 9 22.93 32.35 -8.35
N LEU A 10 22.51 33.60 -8.54
CA LEU A 10 21.21 34.08 -8.07
C LEU A 10 20.04 33.32 -8.71
N SER A 11 20.12 33.00 -10.01
CA SER A 11 19.09 32.20 -10.67
C SER A 11 18.98 30.78 -10.10
N ASN A 12 20.10 30.15 -9.76
CA ASN A 12 20.11 28.83 -9.14
C ASN A 12 19.58 28.87 -7.71
N ASP A 13 20.00 29.84 -6.90
CA ASP A 13 19.52 30.03 -5.52
C ASP A 13 18.00 30.20 -5.47
N GLN A 14 17.44 31.01 -6.39
CA GLN A 14 15.99 31.19 -6.51
C GLN A 14 15.28 29.90 -6.93
N ALA A 15 15.86 29.14 -7.88
CA ALA A 15 15.31 27.86 -8.31
C ALA A 15 15.33 26.81 -7.18
N GLU A 16 16.38 26.79 -6.36
CA GLU A 16 16.48 25.93 -5.18
C GLU A 16 15.48 26.31 -4.11
N ALA A 17 15.34 27.61 -3.82
CA ALA A 17 14.35 28.12 -2.87
C ALA A 17 12.92 27.74 -3.29
N PHE A 18 12.58 27.88 -4.57
CA PHE A 18 11.27 27.50 -5.11
C PHE A 18 11.01 25.99 -5.00
N LYS A 19 12.01 25.16 -5.35
CA LYS A 19 11.93 23.70 -5.19
C LYS A 19 11.69 23.32 -3.72
N SER A 20 12.47 23.91 -2.80
CA SER A 20 12.35 23.66 -1.36
C SER A 20 10.96 24.01 -0.85
N HIS A 21 10.43 25.18 -1.22
CA HIS A 21 9.08 25.60 -0.85
C HIS A 21 8.00 24.64 -1.39
N ARG A 22 8.14 24.18 -2.64
CA ARG A 22 7.20 23.19 -3.23
C ARG A 22 7.29 21.84 -2.51
N HIS A 23 8.50 21.36 -2.18
CA HIS A 23 8.68 20.13 -1.43
C HIS A 23 8.07 20.21 -0.03
N GLU A 24 8.23 21.33 0.66
CA GLU A 24 7.64 21.53 1.98
C GLU A 24 6.11 21.58 1.92
N ALA A 25 5.53 22.33 0.97
CA ALA A 25 4.09 22.35 0.75
C ALA A 25 3.52 20.96 0.44
N ARG A 26 4.22 20.18 -0.41
CA ARG A 26 3.90 18.79 -0.73
C ARG A 26 3.91 17.89 0.51
N ARG A 27 4.96 18.01 1.36
CA ARG A 27 5.07 17.25 2.60
C ARG A 27 3.93 17.55 3.56
N GLN A 28 3.59 18.82 3.73
CA GLN A 28 2.48 19.25 4.58
C GLN A 28 1.14 18.74 4.05
N GLN A 29 0.93 18.77 2.73
CA GLN A 29 -0.28 18.21 2.10
C GLN A 29 -0.40 16.71 2.33
N LEU A 30 0.68 15.95 2.09
CA LEU A 30 0.71 14.51 2.34
C LEU A 30 0.52 14.16 3.83
N ALA A 31 1.02 15.00 4.75
CA ALA A 31 0.80 14.83 6.17
C ALA A 31 -0.68 14.99 6.56
N ARG A 32 -1.38 15.98 5.98
CA ARG A 32 -2.84 16.13 6.16
C ARG A 32 -3.60 14.93 5.62
N VAL A 33 -3.28 14.50 4.39
CA VAL A 33 -3.89 13.32 3.77
C VAL A 33 -3.67 12.07 4.62
N ARG A 34 -2.45 11.86 5.12
CA ARG A 34 -2.14 10.74 6.04
C ARG A 34 -2.97 10.83 7.32
N SER A 35 -3.06 12.02 7.92
CA SER A 35 -3.81 12.24 9.16
C SER A 35 -5.31 11.96 9.00
N TRP A 36 -5.88 12.26 7.83
CA TRP A 36 -7.30 12.05 7.56
C TRP A 36 -7.61 10.61 7.19
N LEU A 37 -6.80 10.00 6.31
CA LEU A 37 -6.97 8.60 5.94
C LEU A 37 -6.63 7.64 7.08
N SER A 38 -5.75 8.04 8.01
CA SER A 38 -5.24 7.21 9.11
C SER A 38 -4.84 5.79 8.66
N PRO A 39 -3.93 5.66 7.67
CA PRO A 39 -3.50 4.36 7.18
C PRO A 39 -2.55 3.68 8.17
N GLU A 40 -2.61 2.36 8.23
CA GLU A 40 -1.62 1.52 8.90
C GLU A 40 -0.24 1.65 8.25
N ASP A 41 0.84 1.42 9.01
CA ASP A 41 2.20 1.54 8.47
C ASP A 41 2.66 0.28 7.74
N MET A 42 2.12 0.08 6.53
CA MET A 42 2.49 -1.04 5.65
C MET A 42 3.93 -0.94 5.14
N MET A 43 4.48 0.28 5.07
CA MET A 43 5.85 0.52 4.61
C MET A 43 6.86 -0.01 5.63
N ALA A 44 6.63 0.23 6.92
CA ALA A 44 7.45 -0.35 7.98
C ALA A 44 7.47 -1.89 7.94
N ASP A 45 6.35 -2.53 7.57
CA ASP A 45 6.33 -3.99 7.39
C ASP A 45 7.16 -4.45 6.19
N GLN A 46 7.05 -3.74 5.07
CA GLN A 46 7.88 -4.03 3.89
C GLN A 46 9.37 -3.88 4.21
N GLU A 47 9.76 -2.82 4.92
CA GLU A 47 11.14 -2.58 5.38
C GLU A 47 11.61 -3.72 6.31
N ASN A 48 10.80 -4.11 7.31
CA ASN A 48 11.12 -5.24 8.19
C ASN A 48 11.34 -6.55 7.41
N TYR A 49 10.53 -6.83 6.39
CA TYR A 49 10.70 -8.02 5.54
C TYR A 49 11.89 -7.90 4.59
N GLN A 50 12.27 -6.69 4.16
CA GLN A 50 13.49 -6.44 3.40
C GLN A 50 14.72 -6.71 4.26
N GLU A 51 14.81 -6.12 5.45
CA GLU A 51 15.91 -6.34 6.40
C GLU A 51 16.05 -7.83 6.77
N LEU A 52 14.93 -8.53 6.95
CA LEU A 52 14.96 -9.98 7.20
C LEU A 52 15.55 -10.75 6.02
N ARG A 53 15.26 -10.37 4.76
CA ARG A 53 15.87 -11.01 3.58
C ARG A 53 17.35 -10.69 3.44
N GLU A 54 17.76 -9.47 3.78
CA GLU A 54 19.17 -9.06 3.75
C GLU A 54 20.04 -9.87 4.72
N ARG A 55 19.47 -10.29 5.86
CA ARG A 55 20.13 -11.21 6.79
C ARG A 55 20.35 -12.62 6.23
N TYR A 56 19.58 -13.03 5.23
CA TYR A 56 19.68 -14.34 4.59
C TYR A 56 19.80 -14.21 3.06
N PRO A 57 20.97 -13.78 2.55
CA PRO A 57 21.16 -13.47 1.13
C PRO A 57 20.74 -14.62 0.21
N GLY A 58 20.03 -14.29 -0.87
CA GLY A 58 19.54 -15.27 -1.84
C GLY A 58 18.19 -15.89 -1.50
N THR A 59 17.69 -15.72 -0.28
CA THR A 59 16.36 -16.21 0.12
C THR A 59 15.27 -15.54 -0.71
N GLY A 60 14.36 -16.35 -1.25
CA GLY A 60 13.21 -15.86 -2.01
C GLY A 60 13.50 -15.40 -3.45
N ASN A 61 14.76 -15.14 -3.82
CA ASN A 61 15.13 -14.66 -5.17
C ASN A 61 14.73 -15.62 -6.30
N TRP A 62 14.56 -16.90 -6.00
CA TRP A 62 14.09 -17.87 -6.98
C TRP A 62 12.69 -17.53 -7.53
N ILE A 63 11.85 -16.83 -6.76
CA ILE A 63 10.49 -16.46 -7.18
C ILE A 63 10.50 -15.54 -8.40
N LEU A 64 11.52 -14.68 -8.50
CA LEU A 64 11.71 -13.76 -9.62
C LEU A 64 12.26 -14.47 -10.87
N ARG A 65 12.59 -15.76 -10.78
CA ARG A 65 12.96 -16.63 -11.93
C ARG A 65 11.82 -17.53 -12.37
N ASN A 66 10.68 -17.48 -11.68
CA ASN A 66 9.52 -18.25 -12.07
C ASN A 66 8.81 -17.57 -13.25
N ASN A 67 8.59 -18.31 -14.34
CA ASN A 67 7.98 -17.77 -15.55
C ASN A 67 6.60 -17.14 -15.30
N LEU A 68 5.78 -17.72 -14.41
CA LEU A 68 4.45 -17.16 -14.10
C LEU A 68 4.56 -15.79 -13.41
N VAL A 69 5.54 -15.64 -12.51
CA VAL A 69 5.78 -14.39 -11.79
C VAL A 69 6.40 -13.35 -12.72
N MET A 70 7.36 -13.75 -13.55
CA MET A 70 7.98 -12.86 -14.55
C MET A 70 6.94 -12.34 -15.53
N SER A 71 6.09 -13.21 -16.09
CA SER A 71 5.01 -12.79 -16.99
C SER A 71 3.97 -11.94 -16.27
N TRP A 72 3.65 -12.20 -15.01
CA TRP A 72 2.72 -11.36 -14.25
C TRP A 72 3.29 -9.97 -13.95
N LEU A 73 4.60 -9.86 -13.77
CA LEU A 73 5.32 -8.60 -13.58
C LEU A 73 5.53 -7.81 -14.89
N ASP A 74 5.27 -8.41 -16.04
CA ASP A 74 5.45 -7.78 -17.35
C ASP A 74 4.15 -7.10 -17.80
N PRO A 75 4.10 -5.75 -17.90
CA PRO A 75 2.91 -5.03 -18.32
C PRO A 75 2.41 -5.39 -19.73
N ASP A 76 3.30 -5.85 -20.61
CA ASP A 76 3.00 -6.19 -21.99
C ASP A 76 2.56 -7.66 -22.16
N ALA A 77 2.73 -8.47 -21.11
CA ALA A 77 2.34 -9.87 -21.14
C ALA A 77 0.82 -10.03 -21.04
N ASN A 78 0.24 -10.72 -22.01
CA ASN A 78 -1.19 -11.08 -21.98
C ASN A 78 -1.44 -12.30 -21.06
N VAL A 79 -1.33 -12.09 -19.75
CA VAL A 79 -1.55 -13.11 -18.72
C VAL A 79 -2.66 -12.71 -17.75
N ASN A 80 -3.07 -13.65 -16.89
CA ASN A 80 -4.05 -13.39 -15.85
C ASN A 80 -3.54 -12.29 -14.89
N PRO A 81 -4.31 -11.22 -14.61
CA PRO A 81 -3.90 -10.15 -13.70
C PRO A 81 -3.80 -10.59 -12.24
N ILE A 82 -4.26 -11.80 -11.89
CA ILE A 82 -4.23 -12.33 -10.53
C ILE A 82 -3.18 -13.45 -10.42
N LEU A 83 -2.21 -13.25 -9.52
CA LEU A 83 -1.20 -14.24 -9.15
C LEU A 83 -1.53 -14.82 -7.77
N TRP A 84 -1.76 -16.13 -7.71
CA TRP A 84 -1.98 -16.86 -6.46
C TRP A 84 -0.71 -17.57 -5.99
N LEU A 85 -0.22 -17.22 -4.81
CA LEU A 85 0.88 -17.91 -4.15
C LEU A 85 0.34 -18.79 -3.00
N THR A 86 0.31 -20.11 -3.22
CA THR A 86 -0.20 -21.08 -2.23
C THR A 86 0.94 -21.81 -1.52
N GLY A 87 0.68 -22.28 -0.30
CA GLY A 87 1.66 -23.04 0.48
C GLY A 87 1.25 -23.14 1.95
N ILE A 88 1.88 -24.07 2.68
CA ILE A 88 1.62 -24.29 4.10
C ILE A 88 1.96 -23.05 4.97
N PRO A 89 1.38 -22.90 6.16
CA PRO A 89 1.83 -21.90 7.14
C PRO A 89 3.34 -22.02 7.38
N GLY A 90 4.04 -20.89 7.49
CA GLY A 90 5.49 -20.88 7.67
C GLY A 90 6.33 -21.11 6.40
N ALA A 91 5.74 -21.42 5.24
CA ALA A 91 6.49 -21.62 3.98
C ALA A 91 7.17 -20.36 3.39
N GLY A 92 7.15 -19.23 4.10
CA GLY A 92 7.79 -18.00 3.65
C GLY A 92 7.03 -17.18 2.61
N LYS A 93 5.73 -17.44 2.41
CA LYS A 93 4.89 -16.72 1.42
C LYS A 93 4.99 -15.19 1.53
N THR A 94 4.97 -14.65 2.75
CA THR A 94 5.12 -13.20 3.00
C THR A 94 6.47 -12.66 2.55
N ILE A 95 7.54 -13.45 2.69
CA ILE A 95 8.89 -13.09 2.23
C ILE A 95 9.00 -13.13 0.70
N LEU A 96 8.30 -14.08 0.06
CA LEU A 96 8.19 -14.12 -1.40
C LEU A 96 7.37 -12.93 -1.91
N ALA A 97 6.27 -12.59 -1.26
CA ALA A 97 5.47 -11.41 -1.59
C ALA A 97 6.27 -10.11 -1.46
N SER A 98 7.04 -9.93 -0.38
CA SER A 98 7.89 -8.74 -0.21
C SER A 98 8.96 -8.61 -1.30
N THR A 99 9.45 -9.75 -1.81
CA THR A 99 10.38 -9.81 -2.95
C THR A 99 9.71 -9.40 -4.26
N ILE A 100 8.48 -9.85 -4.51
CA ILE A 100 7.70 -9.46 -5.69
C ILE A 100 7.37 -7.97 -5.63
N ILE A 101 6.93 -7.46 -4.48
CA ILE A 101 6.62 -6.04 -4.27
C ILE A 101 7.85 -5.18 -4.55
N GLU A 102 9.01 -5.56 -4.02
CA GLU A 102 10.26 -4.83 -4.27
C GLU A 102 10.63 -4.82 -5.76
N ALA A 103 10.46 -5.95 -6.46
CA ALA A 103 10.70 -6.02 -7.90
C ALA A 103 9.74 -5.14 -8.69
N ALA A 104 8.45 -5.12 -8.33
CA ALA A 104 7.43 -4.30 -8.97
C ALA A 104 7.69 -2.80 -8.76
N VAL A 105 8.06 -2.37 -7.54
CA VAL A 105 8.37 -0.97 -7.22
C VAL A 105 9.59 -0.46 -7.99
N LYS A 106 10.54 -1.36 -8.30
CA LYS A 106 11.74 -1.01 -9.09
C LYS A 106 11.48 -0.82 -10.58
N GLN A 107 10.30 -1.21 -11.08
CA GLN A 107 9.93 -0.95 -12.48
C GLN A 107 9.52 0.52 -12.62
N SER A 108 10.11 1.23 -13.59
CA SER A 108 9.96 2.70 -13.71
C SER A 108 8.52 3.16 -13.97
N ASP A 109 7.70 2.30 -14.57
CA ASP A 109 6.39 2.68 -15.11
C ASP A 109 5.23 2.18 -14.24
N ALA A 110 5.51 1.35 -13.24
CA ALA A 110 4.49 0.76 -12.38
C ALA A 110 4.21 1.62 -11.14
N LYS A 111 2.91 1.86 -10.86
CA LYS A 111 2.45 2.38 -9.58
C LYS A 111 2.02 1.20 -8.72
N VAL A 112 2.70 0.99 -7.60
CA VAL A 112 2.51 -0.19 -6.75
C VAL A 112 1.92 0.23 -5.42
N ALA A 113 0.81 -0.41 -5.06
CA ALA A 113 0.25 -0.35 -3.72
C ALA A 113 0.12 -1.77 -3.16
N PHE A 114 0.39 -1.95 -1.89
CA PHE A 114 0.36 -3.26 -1.24
C PHE A 114 -0.21 -3.19 0.17
N VAL A 115 -0.81 -4.29 0.61
CA VAL A 115 -1.37 -4.43 1.96
C VAL A 115 -0.97 -5.78 2.51
N TYR A 116 -0.48 -5.78 3.75
CA TYR A 116 -0.18 -6.99 4.50
C TYR A 116 -1.29 -7.24 5.52
N CYS A 117 -2.01 -8.34 5.36
CA CYS A 117 -2.96 -8.82 6.35
C CYS A 117 -2.23 -9.64 7.42
N LYS A 118 -2.44 -9.32 8.70
CA LYS A 118 -1.81 -10.02 9.83
C LYS A 118 -2.87 -10.70 10.66
N ASP A 119 -2.76 -12.01 10.83
CA ASP A 119 -3.73 -12.78 11.61
C ASP A 119 -3.88 -12.21 13.03
N GLY A 120 -5.10 -12.24 13.56
CA GLY A 120 -5.44 -11.65 14.85
C GLY A 120 -5.59 -10.12 14.90
N ASN A 121 -5.28 -9.38 13.83
CA ASN A 121 -5.46 -7.92 13.79
C ASN A 121 -6.68 -7.50 12.94
N ARG A 122 -7.87 -7.52 13.54
CA ARG A 122 -9.15 -7.17 12.86
C ARG A 122 -9.22 -5.71 12.41
N ASN A 123 -8.60 -4.78 13.14
CA ASN A 123 -8.55 -3.36 12.78
C ASN A 123 -7.74 -3.12 11.51
N ARG A 124 -6.83 -4.04 11.20
CA ARG A 124 -5.99 -4.01 10.00
C ARG A 124 -6.55 -4.84 8.86
N ASN A 125 -7.22 -5.96 9.16
CA ASN A 125 -7.74 -6.91 8.17
C ASN A 125 -9.21 -6.62 7.82
N ASN A 126 -9.55 -5.37 7.56
CA ASN A 126 -10.86 -4.98 7.07
C ASN A 126 -10.76 -4.17 5.77
N PHE A 127 -11.89 -4.02 5.11
CA PHE A 127 -11.98 -3.33 3.83
C PHE A 127 -11.55 -1.87 3.93
N LEU A 128 -12.03 -1.13 4.93
CA LEU A 128 -11.71 0.29 5.11
C LEU A 128 -10.21 0.52 5.32
N SER A 129 -9.57 -0.27 6.18
CA SER A 129 -8.12 -0.21 6.42
C SER A 129 -7.33 -0.53 5.15
N THR A 130 -7.75 -1.53 4.40
CA THR A 130 -7.14 -1.89 3.10
C THR A 130 -7.28 -0.75 2.09
N ALA A 131 -8.48 -0.19 1.94
CA ALA A 131 -8.77 0.91 1.02
C ALA A 131 -7.99 2.18 1.40
N ARG A 132 -8.00 2.58 2.68
CA ARG A 132 -7.21 3.72 3.20
C ARG A 132 -5.73 3.57 2.88
N ASN A 133 -5.17 2.37 3.06
CA ASN A 133 -3.77 2.08 2.75
C ASN A 133 -3.46 2.21 1.27
N ILE A 134 -4.30 1.64 0.40
CA ILE A 134 -4.11 1.72 -1.06
C ILE A 134 -4.21 3.16 -1.54
N VAL A 135 -5.25 3.88 -1.13
CA VAL A 135 -5.46 5.29 -1.49
C VAL A 135 -4.29 6.15 -1.02
N TYR A 136 -3.82 5.94 0.21
CA TYR A 136 -2.66 6.67 0.73
C TYR A 136 -1.40 6.40 -0.09
N GLN A 137 -1.08 5.14 -0.38
CA GLN A 137 0.11 4.78 -1.17
C GLN A 137 0.06 5.40 -2.58
N LEU A 138 -1.07 5.28 -3.28
CA LEU A 138 -1.25 5.88 -4.60
C LEU A 138 -1.19 7.41 -4.56
N SER A 139 -1.67 8.04 -3.50
CA SER A 139 -1.62 9.51 -3.34
C SER A 139 -0.19 10.02 -3.19
N ARG A 140 0.72 9.26 -2.54
CA ARG A 140 2.12 9.66 -2.40
C ARG A 140 2.79 9.84 -3.76
N ASP A 141 2.47 8.95 -4.70
CA ASP A 141 3.10 8.85 -6.01
C ASP A 141 2.39 9.64 -7.11
N ASN A 142 1.27 10.31 -6.78
CA ASN A 142 0.46 11.09 -7.71
C ASN A 142 0.00 12.42 -7.10
N GLU A 143 0.56 13.53 -7.59
CA GLU A 143 0.28 14.88 -7.09
C GLU A 143 -1.18 15.28 -7.27
N VAL A 144 -1.77 14.99 -8.43
CA VAL A 144 -3.17 15.27 -8.75
C VAL A 144 -4.11 14.52 -7.81
N LEU A 145 -3.81 13.25 -7.51
CA LEU A 145 -4.62 12.47 -6.56
C LEU A 145 -4.54 13.05 -5.14
N THR A 146 -3.37 13.54 -4.72
CA THR A 146 -3.25 14.21 -3.41
C THR A 146 -4.07 15.49 -3.36
N GLU A 147 -4.02 16.32 -4.40
CA GLU A 147 -4.80 17.55 -4.50
C GLU A 147 -6.30 17.26 -4.48
N TYR A 148 -6.73 16.22 -5.18
CA TYR A 148 -8.12 15.78 -5.18
C TYR A 148 -8.59 15.36 -3.78
N ILE A 149 -7.79 14.55 -3.07
CA ILE A 149 -8.10 14.13 -1.71
C ILE A 149 -8.13 15.34 -0.76
N ASP A 150 -7.16 16.25 -0.85
CA ASP A 150 -7.10 17.47 -0.04
C ASP A 150 -8.29 18.40 -0.28
N ALA A 151 -8.79 18.47 -1.52
CA ALA A 151 -10.00 19.19 -1.87
C ALA A 151 -11.26 18.54 -1.28
N ILE A 152 -11.35 17.20 -1.27
CA ILE A 152 -12.46 16.47 -0.62
C ILE A 152 -12.43 16.72 0.90
N MET A 153 -11.27 16.56 1.53
CA MET A 153 -11.08 16.81 2.97
C MET A 153 -11.54 18.23 3.37
N SER A 154 -11.19 19.22 2.55
CA SER A 154 -11.54 20.62 2.80
C SER A 154 -13.03 20.90 2.66
N LYS A 155 -13.75 20.14 1.82
CA LYS A 155 -15.20 20.28 1.60
C LYS A 155 -16.03 19.56 2.66
N GLU A 156 -15.60 18.39 3.09
CA GLU A 156 -16.36 17.55 4.04
C GLU A 156 -16.10 17.92 5.51
N GLY A 157 -15.04 18.69 5.80
CA GLY A 157 -14.65 19.05 7.16
C GLY A 157 -14.33 17.83 8.03
N HIS A 158 -14.00 18.04 9.30
CA HIS A 158 -13.66 16.97 10.27
C HIS A 158 -14.80 15.95 10.51
N GLN A 159 -15.94 16.09 9.84
CA GLN A 159 -17.11 15.23 9.96
C GLN A 159 -16.88 13.87 9.25
N ALA A 160 -16.19 13.85 8.09
CA ALA A 160 -15.89 12.60 7.39
C ALA A 160 -14.98 11.65 8.18
N SER A 161 -14.06 12.17 9.01
CA SER A 161 -13.26 11.32 9.91
C SER A 161 -14.13 10.61 10.96
N ARG A 162 -15.25 11.22 11.38
CA ARG A 162 -16.23 10.60 12.29
C ARG A 162 -17.12 9.59 11.58
N ASP A 163 -17.52 9.89 10.35
CA ASP A 163 -18.38 9.01 9.57
C ASP A 163 -17.64 7.73 9.13
N ILE A 164 -16.34 7.80 8.81
CA ILE A 164 -15.56 6.58 8.52
C ILE A 164 -15.34 5.74 9.79
N HIS A 165 -15.19 6.35 10.97
CA HIS A 165 -15.20 5.61 12.24
C HIS A 165 -16.57 5.01 12.56
N ALA A 166 -17.68 5.66 12.17
CA ALA A 166 -19.02 5.11 12.31
C ALA A 166 -19.27 3.92 11.35
N LEU A 167 -18.67 3.94 10.16
CA LEU A 167 -18.71 2.80 9.22
C LEU A 167 -17.91 1.58 9.72
N GLU A 168 -16.85 1.80 10.52
CA GLU A 168 -16.15 0.71 11.22
C GLU A 168 -17.04 0.01 12.26
N GLU A 169 -18.04 0.70 12.82
CA GLU A 169 -19.00 0.11 13.78
C GLU A 169 -20.17 -0.62 13.11
N ASP A 170 -20.52 -0.31 11.85
CA ASP A 170 -21.69 -0.89 11.15
C ASP A 170 -21.35 -2.19 10.40
N ASP A 171 -20.09 -2.36 9.94
CA ASP A 171 -19.55 -3.65 9.45
C ASP A 171 -19.53 -4.74 10.55
N PHE A 172 -19.81 -4.38 11.80
CA PHE A 172 -19.81 -5.25 12.98
C PHE A 172 -21.10 -6.04 13.22
N LYS A 173 -22.14 -5.90 12.39
CA LYS A 173 -23.38 -6.68 12.51
C LYS A 173 -23.32 -7.96 11.67
N THR A 174 -22.59 -8.96 12.17
CA THR A 174 -22.72 -10.35 11.66
C THR A 174 -24.15 -10.85 11.89
N PRO A 175 -24.85 -11.41 10.88
CA PRO A 175 -26.04 -12.22 11.13
C PRO A 175 -25.63 -13.38 12.04
N SER A 176 -26.31 -13.50 13.17
CA SER A 176 -26.17 -14.62 14.10
C SER A 176 -26.72 -15.87 13.43
N ASP A 177 -25.88 -16.92 13.38
CA ASP A 177 -26.22 -18.34 13.31
C ASP A 177 -27.58 -18.72 12.69
N GLU A 178 -27.61 -18.96 11.38
CA GLU A 178 -28.52 -19.96 10.83
C GLU A 178 -27.79 -21.31 10.76
N SER A 179 -28.16 -22.15 11.73
CA SER A 179 -27.81 -23.56 11.89
C SER A 179 -27.97 -24.34 10.58
N PHE A 180 -26.86 -24.87 10.05
CA PHE A 180 -26.90 -25.98 9.11
C PHE A 180 -27.07 -27.27 9.93
N GLY A 181 -28.28 -27.83 9.89
CA GLY A 181 -28.61 -29.09 10.54
C GLY A 181 -27.83 -30.25 9.93
N GLU A 182 -27.13 -30.97 10.79
CA GLU A 182 -26.46 -32.22 10.47
C GLU A 182 -27.46 -33.37 10.73
N GLU A 183 -28.18 -33.80 9.68
CA GLU A 183 -28.83 -35.11 9.67
C GLU A 183 -27.77 -36.16 9.29
N ALA A 184 -27.12 -36.73 10.29
CA ALA A 184 -26.42 -37.99 10.15
C ALA A 184 -27.42 -39.11 10.49
N SER A 185 -27.91 -39.77 9.43
CA SER A 185 -28.69 -40.99 9.49
C SER A 185 -27.86 -42.10 10.16
N ASP A 186 -28.38 -42.55 11.30
CA ASP A 186 -28.15 -43.84 11.91
C ASP A 186 -28.64 -44.93 10.95
N ASP A 187 -27.77 -45.87 10.58
CA ASP A 187 -28.22 -47.24 10.27
C ASP A 187 -27.04 -48.20 10.30
N SER A 188 -27.07 -49.04 11.33
CA SER A 188 -26.31 -50.27 11.43
C SER A 188 -27.28 -51.44 11.38
N ALA A 189 -27.12 -52.29 10.35
CA ALA A 189 -27.50 -53.70 10.33
C ALA A 189 -26.77 -54.41 9.17
#